data_AF-A0AA86S147-F1
#
_entry.id   AF-A0AA86S147-F1
#
_cell.length_a   1.000
_cell.length_b   1.000
_cell.length_c   1.000
_cell.angle_alpha   90.00
_cell.angle_beta   90.00
_cell.angle_gamma   90.00
#
_symmetry.space_group_name_H-M   'P 1'
#
loop_
_entity.id
_entity.type
_entity.pdbx_description
1 polymer ?
#
loop_
_entity_poly.entity_id
_entity_poly.type
_entity_poly.pdbx_seq_one_letter_code
_entity_poly.pdbx_strand_id
1 'polypeptide(L)'
;MSNVFLPGELIGLLRAERAGRFLEESICYRVLLLGITKTSLNTQSFISEASFQETARVLSKAALRGRIDWLKGLKENVVLGGMMPVEMMEAGVHFGHGTRKWNPKMSPYISAKRKGIHITNLIRTARFLSEACDLVFHAASGGKQFLIVGTKKKAADSVARAAIRVRCC
;
A
#
# COMPACT_ATOMS: atom_id res chain seq x y z
N MET A 1 -18.26 26.45 -7.91
CA MET A 1 -17.80 25.19 -8.51
C MET A 1 -16.30 25.11 -8.34
N SER A 2 -15.81 24.36 -7.35
CA SER A 2 -14.38 24.15 -7.15
C SER A 2 -13.91 23.08 -8.13
N ASN A 3 -13.26 23.50 -9.23
CA ASN A 3 -12.65 22.55 -10.15
C ASN A 3 -11.57 21.73 -9.40
N VAL A 4 -11.70 20.40 -9.44
CA VAL A 4 -10.79 19.46 -8.77
C VAL A 4 -9.38 19.47 -9.41
N PHE A 5 -9.26 20.02 -10.63
CA PHE A 5 -8.03 20.05 -11.42
C PHE A 5 -7.69 21.47 -11.90
N LEU A 6 -6.39 21.74 -12.07
CA LEU A 6 -5.90 23.01 -12.61
C LEU A 6 -5.69 22.94 -14.14
N PRO A 7 -5.90 24.04 -14.89
CA PRO A 7 -5.55 24.10 -16.31
C PRO A 7 -4.08 23.73 -16.54
N GLY A 8 -3.83 22.72 -17.39
CA GLY A 8 -2.49 22.23 -17.69
C GLY A 8 -1.92 21.20 -16.71
N GLU A 9 -2.65 20.80 -15.67
CA GLU A 9 -2.24 19.72 -14.77
C GLU A 9 -2.16 18.39 -15.52
N LEU A 10 -1.01 17.70 -15.40
CA LEU A 10 -0.86 16.35 -15.94
C LEU A 10 -1.50 15.34 -14.99
N ILE A 11 -2.56 14.67 -15.47
CA ILE A 11 -3.27 13.63 -14.73
C ILE A 11 -3.32 12.33 -15.53
N GLY A 12 -3.34 11.20 -14.83
CA GLY A 12 -3.55 9.91 -15.48
C GLY A 12 -4.97 9.80 -16.06
N LEU A 13 -5.10 9.21 -17.25
CA LEU A 13 -6.37 9.10 -17.98
C LEU A 13 -7.49 8.47 -17.13
N LEU A 14 -7.20 7.35 -16.44
CA LEU A 14 -8.16 6.69 -15.54
C LEU A 14 -8.64 7.60 -14.41
N ARG A 15 -7.81 8.53 -13.91
CA ARG A 15 -8.18 9.49 -12.87
C ARG A 15 -9.11 10.56 -13.45
N ALA A 16 -8.82 11.05 -14.66
CA ALA A 16 -9.69 11.98 -15.38
C ALA A 16 -11.08 11.36 -15.63
N GLU A 17 -11.12 10.14 -16.15
CA GLU A 17 -12.37 9.41 -16.44
C GLU A 17 -13.20 9.09 -15.19
N ARG A 18 -12.54 8.78 -14.06
CA ARG A 18 -13.25 8.57 -12.79
C ARG A 18 -13.81 9.86 -12.22
N ALA A 19 -13.05 10.96 -12.32
CA ALA A 19 -13.50 12.25 -11.82
C ALA A 19 -14.66 12.82 -12.66
N GLY A 20 -14.62 12.66 -13.99
CA GLY A 20 -15.72 13.09 -14.86
C GLY A 20 -17.01 12.33 -14.56
N ARG A 21 -16.92 11.02 -14.30
CA ARG A 21 -18.08 10.23 -13.83
C ARG A 21 -18.63 10.66 -12.49
N PHE A 22 -17.77 11.11 -11.57
CA PHE A 22 -18.18 11.54 -10.23
C PHE A 22 -18.82 12.93 -10.20
N LEU A 23 -18.34 13.83 -11.06
CA LEU A 23 -18.83 15.21 -11.14
C LEU A 23 -20.03 15.37 -12.08
N GLU A 24 -20.46 14.30 -12.79
CA GLU A 24 -21.48 14.33 -13.85
C GLU A 24 -21.19 15.37 -14.95
N GLU A 25 -19.94 15.82 -15.05
CA GLU A 25 -19.48 16.84 -15.97
C GLU A 25 -18.39 16.28 -16.89
N SER A 26 -18.44 16.68 -18.16
CA SER A 26 -17.38 16.37 -19.11
C SER A 26 -16.14 17.20 -18.80
N ILE A 27 -15.13 16.59 -18.18
CA ILE A 27 -13.82 17.22 -18.01
C ILE A 27 -13.18 17.36 -19.38
N CYS A 28 -12.84 18.59 -19.78
CA CYS A 28 -12.09 18.82 -21.01
C CYS A 28 -10.61 18.48 -20.77
N TYR A 29 -10.07 17.55 -21.55
CA TYR A 29 -8.66 17.15 -21.47
C TYR A 29 -8.07 16.92 -22.85
N ARG A 30 -6.74 16.99 -22.93
CA ARG A 30 -5.97 16.61 -24.12
C ARG A 30 -5.17 15.35 -23.80
N VAL A 31 -5.28 14.34 -24.67
CA VAL A 31 -4.44 13.14 -24.56
C VAL A 31 -3.01 13.50 -24.92
N LEU A 32 -2.08 13.28 -23.98
CA LEU A 32 -0.64 13.47 -24.18
C LEU A 32 0.06 12.12 -24.00
N LEU A 33 0.70 11.64 -25.07
CA LEU A 33 1.58 10.48 -24.99
C LEU A 33 2.95 10.92 -24.48
N LEU A 34 3.37 10.37 -23.34
CA LEU A 34 4.66 10.64 -22.74
C LEU A 34 5.54 9.38 -22.88
N GLY A 35 6.82 9.56 -23.19
CA GLY A 35 7.79 8.46 -23.18
C GLY A 35 8.00 7.90 -21.77
N ILE A 36 8.49 6.66 -21.67
CA ILE A 36 8.64 5.91 -20.41
C ILE A 36 9.40 6.68 -19.31
N THR A 37 10.42 7.45 -19.70
CA THR A 37 11.21 8.28 -18.78
C THR A 37 10.35 9.39 -18.18
N LYS A 38 9.60 10.10 -19.02
CA LYS A 38 8.78 11.25 -18.61
C LYS A 38 7.54 10.83 -17.84
N THR A 39 6.98 9.65 -18.12
CA THR A 39 5.90 9.07 -17.31
C THR A 39 6.41 8.62 -15.94
N SER A 40 7.61 8.03 -15.87
CA SER A 40 8.20 7.56 -14.61
C SER A 40 8.56 8.72 -13.68
N LEU A 41 8.95 9.86 -14.25
CA LEU A 41 9.22 11.09 -13.50
C LEU A 41 7.95 11.87 -13.09
N ASN A 42 6.76 11.44 -13.52
CA ASN A 42 5.49 12.11 -13.23
C ASN A 42 4.54 11.21 -12.43
N THR A 43 5.08 10.52 -11.42
CA THR A 43 4.30 9.64 -10.55
C THR A 43 3.95 10.34 -9.23
N GLN A 44 2.91 9.82 -8.55
CA GLN A 44 2.52 10.34 -7.24
C GLN A 44 3.54 10.00 -6.13
N SER A 45 4.35 8.96 -6.34
CA SER A 45 5.40 8.58 -5.42
C SER A 45 6.72 9.27 -5.81
N PHE A 46 7.23 10.12 -4.92
CA PHE A 46 8.54 10.72 -5.14
C PHE A 46 9.67 9.71 -4.91
N ILE A 47 9.44 8.63 -4.14
CA ILE A 47 10.42 7.55 -3.92
C ILE A 47 10.61 6.74 -5.22
N SER A 48 9.51 6.41 -5.90
CA SER A 48 9.55 5.79 -7.21
C SER A 48 10.17 6.69 -8.29
N GLU A 49 9.88 7.99 -8.23
CA GLU A 49 10.45 9.03 -9.10
C GLU A 49 11.98 9.12 -8.89
N ALA A 50 12.43 9.27 -7.64
CA ALA A 50 13.83 9.46 -7.27
C ALA A 50 14.70 8.22 -7.52
N SER A 51 14.10 7.02 -7.49
CA SER A 51 14.76 5.75 -7.82
C SER A 51 14.80 5.46 -9.32
N PHE A 52 14.24 6.33 -10.17
CA PHE A 52 14.36 6.20 -11.62
C PHE A 52 15.57 7.00 -12.13
N GLN A 53 15.52 8.34 -12.02
CA GLN A 53 16.61 9.26 -12.37
C GLN A 53 16.46 10.58 -11.60
N GLU A 54 17.45 11.47 -11.72
CA GLU A 54 17.40 12.86 -11.22
C GLU A 54 17.11 12.98 -9.70
N THR A 55 17.60 12.02 -8.91
CA THR A 55 17.30 11.82 -7.48
C THR A 55 17.36 13.11 -6.66
N ALA A 56 18.43 13.90 -6.79
CA ALA A 56 18.59 15.16 -6.06
C ALA A 56 17.47 16.16 -6.38
N ARG A 57 17.16 16.37 -7.66
CA ARG A 57 16.10 17.29 -8.10
C ARG A 57 14.73 16.86 -7.57
N VAL A 58 14.46 15.55 -7.63
CA VAL A 58 13.18 14.98 -7.19
C VAL A 58 13.00 15.15 -5.68
N LEU A 59 13.99 14.78 -4.88
CA LEU A 59 13.93 14.87 -3.42
C LEU A 59 13.87 16.32 -2.94
N SER A 60 14.65 17.23 -3.52
CA SER A 60 14.57 18.66 -3.21
C SER A 60 13.18 19.23 -3.50
N LYS A 61 12.60 18.89 -4.67
CA LYS A 61 11.24 19.30 -5.03
C LYS A 61 10.18 18.72 -4.10
N ALA A 62 10.34 17.46 -3.67
CA ALA A 62 9.43 16.82 -2.73
C ALA A 62 9.49 17.47 -1.34
N ALA A 63 10.69 17.76 -0.84
CA ALA A 63 10.91 18.43 0.44
C ALA A 63 10.32 19.85 0.44
N LEU A 64 10.60 20.66 -0.57
CA LEU A 64 10.07 22.02 -0.70
C LEU A 64 8.54 22.06 -0.77
N ARG A 65 7.92 21.02 -1.35
CA ARG A 65 6.45 20.91 -1.47
C ARG A 65 5.79 20.15 -0.32
N GLY A 66 6.56 19.66 0.66
CA GLY A 66 6.03 18.83 1.75
C GLY A 66 5.30 17.57 1.26
N ARG A 67 5.77 16.95 0.16
CA ARG A 67 5.13 15.72 -0.37
C ARG A 67 5.29 14.57 0.63
N ILE A 68 4.21 13.85 0.87
CA ILE A 68 4.21 12.58 1.63
C ILE A 68 4.01 11.43 0.64
N ASP A 69 4.90 10.43 0.70
CA ASP A 69 4.75 9.20 -0.07
C ASP A 69 3.96 8.17 0.73
N TRP A 70 2.88 7.66 0.14
CA TRP A 70 1.97 6.72 0.81
C TRP A 70 2.27 5.25 0.47
N LEU A 71 3.42 4.96 -0.15
CA LEU A 71 3.95 3.61 -0.40
C LEU A 71 2.95 2.67 -1.09
N LYS A 72 2.17 3.22 -2.02
CA LYS A 72 1.07 2.49 -2.68
C LYS A 72 1.54 1.54 -3.78
N GLY A 73 2.74 1.74 -4.32
CA GLY A 73 3.28 0.93 -5.40
C GLY A 73 4.23 -0.15 -4.90
N LEU A 74 4.73 -0.94 -5.84
CA LEU A 74 5.68 -2.00 -5.53
C LEU A 74 7.08 -1.43 -5.24
N LYS A 75 7.51 -0.45 -6.03
CA LYS A 75 8.90 0.03 -6.05
C LYS A 75 9.26 0.77 -4.76
N GLU A 76 8.33 1.51 -4.19
CA GLU A 76 8.52 2.20 -2.91
C GLU A 76 8.71 1.19 -1.77
N ASN A 77 7.92 0.11 -1.78
CA ASN A 77 8.01 -0.96 -0.79
C ASN A 77 9.31 -1.77 -0.94
N VAL A 78 9.81 -1.96 -2.18
CA VAL A 78 11.15 -2.55 -2.42
C VAL A 78 12.24 -1.67 -1.82
N VAL A 79 12.22 -0.37 -2.13
CA VAL A 79 13.29 0.57 -1.74
C VAL A 79 13.39 0.71 -0.22
N LEU A 80 12.25 0.66 0.49
CA LEU A 80 12.22 0.77 1.96
C LEU A 80 12.39 -0.56 2.69
N GLY A 81 12.56 -1.68 1.98
CA GLY A 81 12.82 -2.99 2.59
C GLY A 81 11.64 -3.56 3.40
N GLY A 82 10.41 -3.12 3.11
CA GLY A 82 9.20 -3.69 3.70
C GLY A 82 8.86 -5.05 3.09
N MET A 83 8.05 -5.86 3.78
CA MET A 83 7.62 -7.17 3.25
C MET A 83 6.91 -6.99 1.90
N MET A 84 7.39 -7.71 0.90
CA MET A 84 6.97 -7.50 -0.48
C MET A 84 5.61 -8.14 -0.76
N PRO A 85 4.71 -7.50 -1.54
CA PRO A 85 3.47 -8.14 -1.99
C PRO A 85 3.71 -9.48 -2.72
N VAL A 86 4.87 -9.65 -3.36
CA VAL A 86 5.27 -10.92 -4.00
C VAL A 86 5.51 -12.02 -2.95
N GLU A 87 6.29 -11.74 -1.91
CA GLU A 87 6.54 -12.69 -0.81
C GLU A 87 5.24 -13.05 -0.08
N MET A 88 4.34 -12.07 0.13
CA MET A 88 3.01 -12.33 0.70
C MET A 88 2.15 -13.21 -0.21
N MET A 89 2.32 -13.09 -1.53
CA MET A 89 1.59 -13.91 -2.50
C MET A 89 2.07 -15.35 -2.45
N GLU A 90 3.38 -15.58 -2.43
CA GLU A 90 4.01 -16.90 -2.29
C GLU A 90 3.67 -17.56 -0.96
N ALA A 91 3.66 -16.79 0.14
CA ALA A 91 3.23 -17.26 1.46
C ALA A 91 1.71 -17.50 1.56
N GLY A 92 0.93 -17.19 0.52
CA GLY A 92 -0.52 -17.44 0.49
C GLY A 92 -1.36 -16.49 1.35
N VAL A 93 -0.82 -15.33 1.74
CA VAL A 93 -1.51 -14.34 2.62
C VAL A 93 -2.77 -13.76 1.94
N HIS A 94 -2.82 -13.79 0.61
CA HIS A 94 -3.93 -13.26 -0.17
C HIS A 94 -5.22 -14.10 -0.06
N PHE A 95 -5.16 -15.33 0.46
CA PHE A 95 -6.33 -16.18 0.62
C PHE A 95 -7.13 -15.78 1.86
N GLY A 96 -8.26 -15.11 1.63
CA GLY A 96 -9.22 -14.72 2.66
C GLY A 96 -10.25 -15.82 2.96
N HIS A 97 -11.38 -15.40 3.54
CA HIS A 97 -12.47 -16.32 3.90
C HIS A 97 -13.36 -16.69 2.70
N GLY A 98 -14.05 -17.82 2.81
CA GLY A 98 -15.05 -18.25 1.83
C GLY A 98 -16.17 -17.23 1.66
N THR A 99 -16.69 -17.09 0.44
CA THR A 99 -17.66 -16.04 0.08
C THR A 99 -19.01 -16.17 0.79
N ARG A 100 -19.33 -17.35 1.31
CA ARG A 100 -20.58 -17.64 2.04
C ARG A 100 -20.51 -17.35 3.54
N LYS A 101 -19.32 -17.33 4.13
CA LYS A 101 -19.11 -17.12 5.58
C LYS A 101 -18.00 -16.09 5.79
N TRP A 102 -18.37 -14.82 5.71
CA TRP A 102 -17.44 -13.68 5.85
C TRP A 102 -18.12 -12.52 6.57
N ASN A 103 -17.32 -11.63 7.18
CA ASN A 103 -17.82 -10.43 7.83
C ASN A 103 -17.86 -9.26 6.83
N PRO A 104 -19.03 -8.61 6.59
CA PRO A 104 -19.16 -7.47 5.67
C PRO A 104 -18.17 -6.32 5.92
N LYS A 105 -17.75 -6.11 7.17
CA LYS A 105 -16.75 -5.08 7.52
C LYS A 105 -15.38 -5.32 6.87
N MET A 106 -15.12 -6.53 6.37
CA MET A 106 -13.90 -6.87 5.63
C MET A 106 -13.92 -6.40 4.16
N SER A 107 -15.05 -5.89 3.67
CA SER A 107 -15.22 -5.45 2.27
C SER A 107 -14.09 -4.53 1.77
N PRO A 108 -13.64 -3.50 2.53
CA PRO A 108 -12.58 -2.59 2.07
C PRO A 108 -11.20 -3.25 1.91
N TYR A 109 -10.99 -4.44 2.46
CA TYR A 109 -9.71 -5.16 2.42
C TYR A 109 -9.70 -6.27 1.36
N ILE A 110 -10.83 -6.50 0.69
CA ILE A 110 -10.98 -7.52 -0.35
C ILE A 110 -10.76 -6.88 -1.72
N SER A 111 -9.88 -7.47 -2.52
CA SER A 111 -9.58 -7.01 -3.88
C SER A 111 -10.42 -7.75 -4.93
N ALA A 112 -10.68 -9.03 -4.72
CA ALA A 112 -11.37 -9.88 -5.70
C ALA A 112 -12.03 -11.10 -5.05
N LYS A 113 -12.74 -11.89 -5.85
CA LYS A 113 -13.29 -13.20 -5.46
C LYS A 113 -12.87 -14.23 -6.51
N ARG A 114 -12.36 -15.38 -6.10
CA ARG A 114 -11.93 -16.46 -7.02
C ARG A 114 -12.31 -17.81 -6.43
N LYS A 115 -13.00 -18.65 -7.22
CA LYS A 115 -13.44 -20.00 -6.82
C LYS A 115 -14.15 -20.04 -5.44
N GLY A 116 -14.98 -19.04 -5.15
CA GLY A 116 -15.70 -18.96 -3.87
C GLY A 116 -14.87 -18.53 -2.66
N ILE A 117 -13.65 -18.02 -2.87
CA ILE A 117 -12.76 -17.47 -1.82
C ILE A 117 -12.56 -15.97 -2.08
N HIS A 118 -12.61 -15.16 -1.03
CA HIS A 118 -12.22 -13.75 -1.11
C HIS A 118 -10.70 -13.61 -1.20
N ILE A 119 -10.22 -12.77 -2.12
CA ILE A 119 -8.81 -12.41 -2.23
C ILE A 119 -8.61 -11.09 -1.50
N THR A 120 -7.66 -11.04 -0.57
CA THR A 120 -7.30 -9.83 0.17
C THR A 120 -6.35 -8.94 -0.64
N ASN A 121 -6.39 -7.64 -0.41
CA ASN A 121 -5.52 -6.68 -1.06
C ASN A 121 -4.14 -6.68 -0.39
N LEU A 122 -3.16 -7.33 -1.02
CA LEU A 122 -1.80 -7.46 -0.49
C LEU A 122 -1.06 -6.14 -0.32
N ILE A 123 -1.32 -5.14 -1.17
CA ILE A 123 -0.72 -3.80 -1.02
C ILE A 123 -1.19 -3.19 0.30
N ARG A 124 -2.49 -3.28 0.57
CA ARG A 124 -3.09 -2.79 1.80
C ARG A 124 -2.61 -3.61 3.01
N THR A 125 -2.48 -4.93 2.88
CA THR A 125 -1.94 -5.81 3.92
C THR A 125 -0.48 -5.48 4.25
N ALA A 126 0.37 -5.27 3.25
CA ALA A 126 1.77 -4.88 3.44
C ALA A 126 1.90 -3.56 4.21
N ARG A 127 1.09 -2.56 3.83
CA ARG A 127 1.08 -1.27 4.54
C ARG A 127 0.68 -1.43 6.00
N PHE A 128 -0.43 -2.10 6.29
CA PHE A 128 -0.88 -2.29 7.67
C PHE A 128 0.05 -3.17 8.50
N LEU A 129 0.72 -4.14 7.87
CA LEU A 129 1.75 -4.92 8.55
C LEU A 129 2.93 -4.03 8.95
N SER A 130 3.39 -3.15 8.07
CA SER A 130 4.45 -2.18 8.38
C SER A 130 4.06 -1.28 9.55
N GLU A 131 2.87 -0.67 9.49
CA GLU A 131 2.34 0.20 10.56
C GLU A 131 2.26 -0.54 11.90
N ALA A 132 1.83 -1.81 11.90
CA ALA A 132 1.77 -2.64 13.10
C ALA A 132 3.17 -2.99 13.64
N CYS A 133 4.11 -3.31 12.76
CA CYS A 133 5.50 -3.58 13.15
C CYS A 133 6.16 -2.36 13.79
N ASP A 134 5.97 -1.17 13.23
CA ASP A 134 6.52 0.08 13.77
C ASP A 134 5.96 0.37 15.17
N LEU A 135 4.64 0.19 15.36
CA LEU A 135 4.00 0.33 16.66
C LEU A 135 4.56 -0.65 17.70
N VAL A 136 4.71 -1.92 17.33
CA VAL A 136 5.27 -2.95 18.21
C VAL A 136 6.73 -2.62 18.53
N PHE A 137 7.52 -2.19 17.54
CA PHE A 137 8.91 -1.81 17.73
C PHE A 137 9.05 -0.65 18.72
N HIS A 138 8.26 0.42 18.54
CA HIS A 138 8.27 1.56 19.46
C HIS A 138 7.82 1.16 20.87
N ALA A 139 6.76 0.37 21.01
CA ALA A 139 6.32 -0.12 22.31
C ALA A 139 7.38 -1.00 23.00
N ALA A 140 8.09 -1.84 22.23
CA ALA A 140 9.17 -2.69 22.74
C ALA A 140 10.38 -1.85 23.18
N SER A 141 10.73 -0.81 22.42
CA SER A 141 11.80 0.13 22.79
C SER A 141 11.50 0.87 24.10
N GLY A 142 10.22 1.07 24.42
CA GLY A 142 9.75 1.62 25.69
C GLY A 142 9.58 0.59 26.81
N GLY A 143 10.06 -0.65 26.64
CA GLY A 143 10.02 -1.71 27.66
C GLY A 143 8.63 -2.27 27.96
N LYS A 144 7.67 -2.13 27.04
CA LYS A 144 6.31 -2.69 27.22
C LYS A 144 6.31 -4.21 27.06
N GLN A 145 5.41 -4.87 27.79
CA GLN A 145 5.17 -6.31 27.67
C GLN A 145 4.15 -6.61 26.57
N PHE A 146 4.29 -7.76 25.91
CA PHE A 146 3.42 -8.19 24.81
C PHE A 146 2.87 -9.58 25.08
N LEU A 147 1.57 -9.76 24.82
CA LEU A 147 0.91 -11.06 24.82
C LEU A 147 0.63 -11.47 23.37
N ILE A 148 1.23 -12.58 22.92
CA ILE A 148 0.98 -13.15 21.60
C ILE A 148 -0.02 -14.29 21.73
N VAL A 149 -1.21 -14.14 21.15
CA VAL A 149 -2.29 -15.15 21.24
C VAL A 149 -2.50 -15.82 19.89
N GLY A 150 -2.39 -17.15 19.85
CA GLY A 150 -2.74 -17.97 18.70
C GLY A 150 -3.49 -19.22 19.12
N THR A 151 -4.79 -19.28 18.82
CA THR A 151 -5.66 -20.41 19.22
C THR A 151 -5.73 -21.53 18.18
N LYS A 152 -5.20 -21.30 16.97
CA LYS A 152 -5.18 -22.30 15.90
C LYS A 152 -3.99 -23.23 16.10
N LYS A 153 -4.21 -24.55 16.05
CA LYS A 153 -3.13 -25.56 16.12
C LYS A 153 -1.96 -25.27 15.16
N LYS A 154 -2.26 -24.88 13.92
CA LYS A 154 -1.26 -24.54 12.90
C LYS A 154 -0.38 -23.32 13.27
N ALA A 155 -0.83 -22.47 14.19
CA ALA A 155 -0.11 -21.28 14.63
C ALA A 155 0.66 -21.48 15.94
N ALA A 156 0.40 -22.57 16.67
CA ALA A 156 0.94 -22.79 18.03
C ALA A 156 2.48 -22.74 18.04
N ASP A 157 3.15 -23.53 17.19
CA ASP A 157 4.61 -23.59 17.13
C ASP A 157 5.24 -22.25 16.73
N SER A 158 4.60 -21.53 15.80
CA SER A 158 5.08 -20.21 15.37
C SER A 158 4.94 -19.18 16.47
N VAL A 159 3.83 -19.19 17.22
CA VAL A 159 3.60 -18.31 18.37
C VAL A 159 4.57 -18.63 19.51
N ALA A 160 4.77 -19.91 19.84
CA ALA A 160 5.71 -20.33 20.87
C ALA A 160 7.15 -19.91 20.55
N ARG A 161 7.61 -20.16 19.32
CA ARG A 161 8.94 -19.73 18.86
C ARG A 161 9.10 -18.21 18.87
N ALA A 162 8.06 -17.47 18.49
CA ALA A 162 8.09 -16.02 18.55
C ALA A 162 8.24 -15.54 20.00
N ALA A 163 7.40 -16.03 20.92
CA ALA A 163 7.42 -15.64 22.34
C ALA A 163 8.79 -15.89 22.99
N ILE A 164 9.40 -17.06 22.74
CA ILE A 164 10.76 -17.39 23.24
C ILE A 164 11.80 -16.40 22.68
N ARG A 165 11.72 -16.09 21.39
CA ARG A 165 12.68 -15.19 20.72
C ARG A 165 12.63 -13.77 21.26
N VAL A 166 11.44 -13.26 21.53
CA VAL A 166 11.24 -11.89 22.04
C VAL A 166 11.27 -11.79 23.57
N ARG A 167 11.61 -12.89 24.28
CA ARG A 167 11.60 -12.97 25.76
C ARG A 167 10.33 -12.38 26.38
N CYS A 168 9.19 -12.57 25.71
CA CYS A 168 7.90 -12.21 26.29
C CYS A 168 7.55 -13.29 27.32
N CYS A 169 7.60 -12.92 28.60
CA CYS A 169 7.14 -13.74 29.71
C CYS A 169 5.62 -13.65 29.86
#